data_AF-A0A409VDV2-F1
#
_entry.id   AF-A0A409VDV2-F1
#
_cell.length_a   1.000
_cell.length_b   1.000
_cell.length_c   1.000
_cell.angle_alpha   90.00
_cell.angle_beta   90.00
_cell.angle_gamma   90.00
#
_symmetry.space_group_name_H-M   'P 1'
#
loop_
_entity.id
_entity.type
_entity.pdbx_description
1 polymer ?
#
loop_
_entity_poly.entity_id
_entity_poly.type
_entity_poly.pdbx_seq_one_letter_code
_entity_poly.pdbx_strand_id
1 'polypeptide(L)' 'MPALESYDILLDLTNDLHDPVSIQPLRDYDNQTSRVVMLLPTESLTLILQSGSSYQYAVKFRTKVANVT' A
#
# COMPACT_ATOMS: atom_id res chain seq x y z
N MET A 1 -8.09 2.58 -32.05
CA MET A 1 -8.40 3.04 -30.68
C MET A 1 -7.07 3.14 -29.96
N PRO A 2 -6.75 4.22 -29.23
CA PRO A 2 -5.51 4.23 -28.47
C PRO A 2 -5.62 3.09 -27.46
N ALA A 3 -4.67 2.17 -27.48
CA ALA A 3 -4.55 1.21 -26.39
C ALA A 3 -4.34 2.06 -25.13
N LEU A 4 -5.19 1.91 -24.12
CA LEU A 4 -4.85 2.42 -22.79
C LEU A 4 -3.56 1.70 -22.41
N GLU A 5 -2.44 2.42 -22.47
CA GLU A 5 -1.16 1.87 -22.06
C GLU A 5 -1.29 1.51 -20.58
N SER A 6 -1.20 0.22 -20.29
CA SER A 6 -1.17 -0.26 -18.92
C SER A 6 0.24 -0.05 -18.40
N TYR A 7 0.44 0.96 -17.57
CA TYR A 7 1.72 1.23 -16.91
C TYR A 7 1.64 0.79 -15.45
N ASP A 8 2.78 0.32 -14.94
CA ASP A 8 2.94 0.03 -13.53
C ASP A 8 3.29 1.32 -12.78
N ILE A 9 2.51 1.61 -11.73
CA ILE A 9 2.74 2.73 -10.82
C ILE A 9 3.46 2.17 -9.59
N LEU A 10 4.65 2.70 -9.31
CA LEU A 10 5.40 2.38 -8.11
C LEU A 10 5.07 3.38 -7.02
N LEU A 11 4.47 2.91 -5.92
CA LEU A 11 4.22 3.71 -4.73
C LEU A 11 5.17 3.28 -3.63
N ASP A 12 6.07 4.17 -3.22
CA ASP A 12 6.99 3.93 -2.12
C ASP A 12 6.44 4.51 -0.80
N LEU A 13 6.39 3.66 0.22
CA LEU A 13 5.93 4.00 1.55
C LEU A 13 7.10 3.79 2.51
N THR A 14 7.68 4.88 3.02
CA THR A 14 8.74 4.84 4.02
C THR A 14 8.17 5.17 5.39
N ASN A 15 8.50 4.34 6.39
CA ASN A 15 8.17 4.64 7.78
C ASN A 15 9.24 5.56 8.38
N ASP A 16 8.95 6.86 8.36
CA ASP A 16 9.77 7.90 8.98
C ASP A 16 9.51 8.08 10.49
N LEU A 17 8.61 7.28 11.06
CA LEU A 17 8.26 7.32 12.48
C LEU A 17 9.19 6.44 13.32
N HIS A 18 9.27 6.75 14.62
CA HIS A 18 10.04 5.97 15.58
C HIS A 18 9.37 4.65 16.01
N ASP A 19 8.08 4.46 15.71
CA ASP A 19 7.38 3.22 16.02
C ASP A 19 7.04 2.42 14.75
N PRO A 20 6.84 1.10 14.87
CA PRO A 20 6.35 0.29 13.77
C PRO A 20 4.97 0.73 13.27
N VAL A 21 4.80 0.70 11.96
CA VAL A 21 3.55 0.97 11.26
C VAL A 21 3.10 -0.33 10.59
N SER A 22 1.80 -0.56 10.48
CA SER A 22 1.28 -1.67 9.68
C SER A 22 0.45 -1.15 8.52
N ILE A 23 0.67 -1.73 7.35
CA ILE A 23 -0.06 -1.44 6.12
C ILE A 23 -0.90 -2.66 5.80
N GLN A 24 -2.20 -2.46 5.65
CA GLN A 24 -3.15 -3.52 5.33
C GLN A 24 -3.94 -3.14 4.07
N PRO A 25 -3.96 -3.99 3.03
CA PRO A 25 -4.88 -3.83 1.91
C PRO A 25 -6.33 -3.99 2.40
N LEU A 26 -7.19 -3.02 2.07
CA LEU A 26 -8.62 -3.04 2.41
C LEU A 26 -9.47 -3.89 1.47
N ARG A 27 -8.90 -4.30 0.32
CA ARG A 27 -9.49 -5.26 -0.59
C ARG A 27 -8.47 -6.36 -0.90
N ASP A 28 -8.97 -7.53 -1.23
CA ASP A 28 -8.14 -8.61 -1.75
C ASP A 28 -7.77 -8.29 -3.20
N TYR A 29 -6.63 -7.63 -3.36
CA TYR A 29 -6.04 -7.41 -4.66
C TYR A 29 -5.33 -8.70 -5.06
N ASP A 30 -5.80 -9.31 -6.16
CA ASP A 30 -5.16 -10.43 -6.85
C ASP A 30 -5.07 -11.76 -6.06
N ASN A 31 -6.09 -12.07 -5.26
CA ASN A 31 -6.24 -13.36 -4.54
C ASN A 31 -5.09 -13.68 -3.55
N GLN A 32 -4.17 -12.73 -3.34
CA GLN A 32 -3.17 -12.72 -2.29
C GLN A 32 -3.85 -12.16 -1.04
N THR A 33 -4.51 -13.06 -0.28
CA THR A 33 -5.11 -12.84 1.05
C THR A 33 -4.56 -11.59 1.75
N SER A 34 -5.40 -10.57 2.00
CA SER A 34 -5.10 -9.29 2.69
C SER A 34 -3.86 -9.36 3.60
N ARG A 35 -2.68 -9.19 3.01
CA ARG A 35 -1.42 -9.42 3.70
C ARG A 35 -1.07 -8.14 4.44
N VAL A 36 -1.16 -8.18 5.76
CA VAL A 36 -0.71 -7.07 6.60
C VAL A 36 0.81 -7.07 6.58
N VAL A 37 1.40 -5.96 6.13
CA VAL A 37 2.84 -5.72 6.16
C VAL A 37 3.15 -4.82 7.34
N MET A 38 4.11 -5.20 8.18
CA MET A 38 4.64 -4.33 9.22
C MET A 38 5.93 -3.70 8.71
N LEU A 39 6.00 -2.37 8.77
CA LEU A 39 7.17 -1.56 8.51
C LEU A 39 7.78 -1.12 9.84
N LEU A 40 9.01 -1.54 10.11
CA LEU A 40 9.79 -1.04 11.22
C LEU A 40 10.26 0.41 10.94
N PRO A 41 10.72 1.15 11.95
CA PRO A 41 11.29 2.49 11.75
C PRO A 41 12.38 2.45 10.68
N THR A 42 12.36 3.43 9.78
CA THR A 42 13.28 3.59 8.62
C THR A 42 13.15 2.54 7.52
N GLU A 43 12.26 1.56 7.64
CA GLU A 43 11.96 0.63 6.54
C GLU A 43 11.04 1.27 5.50
N SER A 44 11.20 0.82 4.26
CA SER A 44 10.35 1.20 3.14
C SER A 44 9.69 0.00 2.49
N LEU A 45 8.50 0.22 1.95
CA LEU A 45 7.71 -0.74 1.19
C LEU A 45 7.36 -0.11 -0.16
N THR A 46 7.77 -0.75 -1.24
CA THR A 46 7.34 -0.38 -2.58
C THR A 46 6.17 -1.27 -3.00
N LEU A 47 5.06 -0.64 -3.37
CA LEU A 47 3.87 -1.28 -3.93
C LEU A 47 3.86 -1.07 -5.44
N ILE A 48 3.58 -2.14 -6.18
CA ILE A 48 3.42 -2.12 -7.63
C ILE A 48 1.92 -2.13 -7.93
N LEU A 49 1.42 -1.05 -8.51
CA LEU A 49 0.00 -0.83 -8.76
C LEU A 49 -0.26 -0.79 -10.27
N GLN A 50 -1.34 -1.41 -10.72
CA GLN A 50 -1.75 -1.35 -12.13
C GLN A 50 -2.55 -0.09 -12.41
N SER A 51 -2.19 0.63 -13.48
CA SER A 51 -2.95 1.78 -13.96
C SER A 51 -4.42 1.41 -14.23
N GLY A 52 -5.34 2.32 -13.88
CA GLY A 52 -6.78 2.12 -14.07
C GLY A 52 -7.49 1.34 -12.96
N SER A 53 -6.75 0.84 -11.96
CA SER A 53 -7.32 0.22 -10.76
C SER A 53 -7.27 1.15 -9.55
N SER A 54 -8.22 1.00 -8.63
CA SER A 54 -8.24 1.74 -7.36
C SER A 54 -7.75 0.86 -6.22
N TYR A 55 -6.71 1.33 -5.53
CA TYR A 55 -6.09 0.62 -4.42
C TYR A 55 -6.41 1.32 -3.09
N GLN A 56 -6.79 0.54 -2.08
CA GLN A 56 -7.19 1.04 -0.78
C GLN A 56 -6.34 0.36 0.28
N TYR A 57 -5.60 1.16 1.05
CA TYR A 57 -4.72 0.68 2.11
C TYR A 57 -5.06 1.36 3.42
N ALA A 58 -5.12 0.59 4.50
CA ALA A 58 -5.17 1.11 5.86
C ALA A 58 -3.77 1.10 6.45
N VAL A 59 -3.28 2.28 6.81
CA VAL A 59 -2.05 2.49 7.55
C VAL A 59 -2.43 2.62 9.03
N LYS A 60 -2.04 1.63 9.83
CA LYS A 60 -2.33 1.58 11.26
C LYS A 60 -1.06 1.88 12.05
N PHE A 61 -1.16 2.89 12.91
CA PHE A 61 -0.09 3.33 13.79
C PHE A 61 -0.64 3.46 15.22
N ARG A 62 -0.16 2.60 16.13
CA ARG A 62 -0.66 2.51 17.51
C ARG A 62 -2.19 2.40 17.56
N THR A 63 -2.89 3.45 17.98
CA THR A 63 -4.37 3.52 18.07
C THR A 63 -5.01 4.29 16.92
N LYS A 64 -4.23 4.80 15.97
CA LYS A 64 -4.68 5.59 14.83
C LYS A 64 -4.69 4.75 13.56
N VAL A 65 -5.68 5.01 12.70
CA VAL A 65 -5.79 4.41 11.37
C VAL A 65 -5.96 5.53 10.36
N ALA A 66 -5.16 5.50 9.31
CA ALA A 66 -5.28 6.36 8.14
C ALA A 66 -5.60 5.49 6.92
N ASN A 67 -6.59 5.89 6.13
CA ASN A 67 -6.92 5.20 4.88
C ASN A 67 -6.31 5.97 3.72
N VAL A 68 -5.60 5.25 2.86
CA VAL A 68 -4.96 5.74 1.63
C VAL A 68 -5.72 5.13 0.46
N THR A 69 -6.06 5.97 -0.52
CA THR A 69 -6.87 5.65 -1.71
C THR A 69 -6.21 6.21 -2.96
#